data_AF-A0A9P8TFE4-F1
#
_entry.id   AF-A0A9P8TFE4-F1
#
_cell.length_a   1.000
_cell.length_b   1.000
_cell.length_c   1.000
_cell.angle_alpha   90.00
_cell.angle_beta   90.00
_cell.angle_gamma   90.00
#
_symmetry.space_group_name_H-M   'P 1'
#
loop_
_entity.id
_entity.type
_entity.pdbx_description
1 polymer ?
#
loop_
_entity_poly.entity_id
_entity_poly.type
_entity_poly.pdbx_seq_one_letter_code
_entity_poly.pdbx_strand_id
1 'polypeptide(L)'
;MAPAKEQETRRASIEQGKEPAKDEQKGKAESKRAEEELSEEDLQFKSELEMLVERLSEPNKDLYAPALDNLKRFIRDSTSSMTAVPKPLKFLRPHYPALTAIHSNWTDLKLKSQLADILSVLGMTYSEKDGENYKRECLKYRLLSNIDSTISEWGHEYLRHLSLEIGEEYQENLENGVNREDTHTEQLIKLSLEIK
;
A
#
# COMPACT_ATOMS: atom_id res chain seq x y z
N MET A 1 -71.84 -30.67 -20.67
CA MET A 1 -70.37 -30.46 -20.74
C MET A 1 -69.71 -31.54 -19.90
N ALA A 2 -69.10 -32.54 -20.54
CA ALA A 2 -68.14 -33.49 -19.96
C ALA A 2 -66.71 -32.92 -20.07
N PRO A 3 -65.61 -33.57 -19.59
CA PRO A 3 -65.39 -34.71 -18.65
C PRO A 3 -64.52 -34.25 -17.43
N ALA A 4 -64.24 -34.96 -16.33
CA ALA A 4 -63.76 -36.32 -16.00
C ALA A 4 -62.25 -36.62 -16.27
N LYS A 5 -61.55 -37.04 -15.19
CA LYS A 5 -60.34 -37.92 -15.11
C LYS A 5 -58.98 -37.32 -15.54
N GLU A 6 -57.80 -37.65 -15.00
CA GLU A 6 -57.29 -38.52 -13.92
C GLU A 6 -55.76 -38.25 -13.83
N GLN A 7 -55.16 -38.40 -12.64
CA GLN A 7 -53.76 -38.73 -12.28
C GLN A 7 -52.58 -38.39 -13.22
N GLU A 8 -51.53 -37.75 -12.70
CA GLU A 8 -50.22 -38.39 -12.43
C GLU A 8 -49.12 -37.39 -11.97
N THR A 9 -48.47 -37.76 -10.85
CA THR A 9 -47.02 -37.80 -10.64
C THR A 9 -46.15 -36.58 -11.01
N ARG A 10 -45.67 -35.83 -9.99
CA ARG A 10 -44.24 -35.79 -9.59
C ARG A 10 -43.95 -34.72 -8.53
N ARG A 11 -43.33 -35.19 -7.45
CA ARG A 11 -42.61 -34.41 -6.44
C ARG A 11 -41.56 -33.52 -7.12
N ALA A 12 -41.50 -32.25 -6.74
CA ALA A 12 -40.32 -31.41 -6.94
C ALA A 12 -40.10 -30.59 -5.68
N SER A 13 -39.21 -31.07 -4.84
CA SER A 13 -38.49 -30.27 -3.86
C SER A 13 -37.76 -29.15 -4.60
N ILE A 14 -38.01 -27.90 -4.23
CA ILE A 14 -37.18 -26.76 -4.65
C ILE A 14 -36.28 -26.45 -3.47
N GLU A 15 -35.07 -27.02 -3.50
CA GLU A 15 -33.95 -26.63 -2.67
C GLU A 15 -33.44 -25.23 -3.07
N GLN A 16 -33.24 -24.44 -2.03
CA GLN A 16 -32.28 -23.37 -1.80
C GLN A 16 -31.32 -22.96 -2.94
N GLY A 17 -31.33 -21.65 -3.22
CA GLY A 17 -30.18 -20.80 -2.88
C GLY A 17 -28.99 -20.78 -3.84
N LYS A 18 -29.04 -19.83 -4.78
CA LYS A 18 -27.97 -19.39 -5.69
C LYS A 18 -26.75 -18.75 -5.00
N GLU A 19 -25.57 -19.10 -5.54
CA GLU A 19 -24.35 -18.31 -5.81
C GLU A 19 -23.54 -17.66 -4.66
N PRO A 20 -22.20 -17.87 -4.69
CA PRO A 20 -21.27 -16.74 -4.68
C PRO A 20 -20.17 -16.94 -5.73
N ALA A 21 -20.24 -16.24 -6.87
CA ALA A 21 -19.18 -16.27 -7.90
C ALA A 21 -19.06 -14.97 -8.73
N LYS A 22 -19.46 -13.83 -8.17
CA LYS A 22 -19.49 -12.55 -8.91
C LYS A 22 -18.45 -11.50 -8.50
N ASP A 23 -17.70 -11.73 -7.43
CA ASP A 23 -16.80 -10.70 -6.89
C ASP A 23 -15.40 -10.76 -7.51
N GLU A 24 -14.79 -11.95 -7.62
CA GLU A 24 -13.44 -12.11 -8.20
C GLU A 24 -13.36 -11.78 -9.70
N GLN A 25 -14.46 -11.94 -10.43
CA GLN A 25 -14.50 -11.71 -11.87
C GLN A 25 -14.58 -10.21 -12.22
N LYS A 26 -15.11 -9.39 -11.31
CA LYS A 26 -15.24 -7.94 -11.51
C LYS A 26 -13.90 -7.23 -11.29
N GLY A 27 -13.14 -7.63 -10.27
CA GLY A 27 -11.77 -7.13 -10.03
C GLY A 27 -10.80 -7.45 -11.17
N LYS A 28 -10.86 -8.66 -11.74
CA LYS A 28 -10.04 -9.03 -12.92
C LYS A 28 -10.47 -8.31 -14.20
N ALA A 29 -11.77 -8.03 -14.38
CA ALA A 29 -12.27 -7.31 -15.56
C ALA A 29 -11.97 -5.81 -15.50
N GLU A 30 -12.01 -5.18 -14.32
CA GLU A 30 -11.56 -3.80 -14.11
C GLU A 30 -10.04 -3.68 -14.22
N SER A 31 -9.27 -4.66 -13.73
CA SER A 31 -7.82 -4.69 -13.91
C SER A 31 -7.44 -4.81 -15.39
N LYS A 32 -8.10 -5.69 -16.16
CA LYS A 32 -7.84 -5.83 -17.61
C LYS A 32 -8.26 -4.61 -18.42
N ARG A 33 -9.40 -3.99 -18.11
CA ARG A 33 -9.82 -2.73 -18.76
C ARG A 33 -8.89 -1.57 -18.42
N ALA A 34 -8.43 -1.49 -17.17
CA ALA A 34 -7.42 -0.52 -16.79
C ALA A 34 -6.11 -0.78 -17.55
N GLU A 35 -5.69 -2.05 -17.70
CA GLU A 35 -4.51 -2.47 -18.50
C GLU A 35 -4.62 -2.08 -19.98
N GLU A 36 -5.81 -2.12 -20.58
CA GLU A 36 -6.07 -1.71 -21.96
C GLU A 36 -6.15 -0.17 -22.16
N GLU A 37 -6.28 0.62 -21.09
CA GLU A 37 -6.22 2.09 -21.12
C GLU A 37 -4.84 2.66 -20.75
N LEU A 38 -3.85 1.84 -20.36
CA LEU A 38 -2.48 2.33 -20.19
C LEU A 38 -1.92 2.73 -21.56
N SER A 39 -1.51 3.98 -21.70
CA SER A 39 -0.64 4.42 -22.79
C SER A 39 0.62 3.53 -22.82
N GLU A 40 1.25 3.35 -23.99
CA GLU A 40 2.52 2.61 -24.10
C GLU A 40 3.59 3.14 -23.10
N GLU A 41 3.52 4.44 -22.79
CA GLU A 41 4.37 5.10 -21.77
C GLU A 41 4.10 4.57 -20.35
N ASP A 42 2.84 4.33 -19.97
CA ASP A 42 2.49 3.83 -18.64
C ASP A 42 2.90 2.35 -18.48
N LEU A 43 2.81 1.55 -19.55
CA LEU A 43 3.27 0.15 -19.53
C LEU A 43 4.79 0.07 -19.39
N GLN A 44 5.52 0.92 -20.11
CA GLN A 44 6.98 1.04 -19.95
C GLN A 44 7.33 1.47 -18.53
N PHE A 45 6.63 2.47 -18.00
CA PHE A 45 6.84 2.97 -16.65
C PHE A 45 6.58 1.89 -15.58
N LYS A 46 5.49 1.12 -15.72
CA LYS A 46 5.20 -0.02 -14.85
C LYS A 46 6.32 -1.08 -14.92
N SER A 47 6.75 -1.44 -16.13
CA SER A 47 7.82 -2.43 -16.32
C SER A 47 9.15 -1.98 -15.74
N GLU A 48 9.47 -0.67 -15.83
CA GLU A 48 10.68 -0.10 -15.23
C GLU A 48 10.63 -0.17 -13.69
N LEU A 49 9.48 0.16 -13.09
CA LEU A 49 9.27 0.02 -11.64
C LEU A 49 9.39 -1.44 -11.18
N GLU A 50 8.81 -2.39 -11.92
CA GLU A 50 8.90 -3.82 -11.63
C GLU A 50 10.35 -4.31 -11.69
N MET A 51 11.10 -3.90 -12.72
CA MET A 51 12.52 -4.23 -12.86
C MET A 51 13.36 -3.67 -11.70
N LEU A 52 13.08 -2.46 -11.23
CA LEU A 52 13.74 -1.91 -10.04
C LEU A 52 13.46 -2.74 -8.79
N VAL A 53 12.22 -3.17 -8.57
CA VAL A 53 11.84 -4.03 -7.42
C VAL A 53 12.53 -5.40 -7.49
N GLU A 54 12.58 -6.01 -8.68
CA GLU A 54 13.29 -7.28 -8.89
C GLU A 54 14.78 -7.12 -8.56
N ARG A 55 15.40 -6.02 -8.99
CA ARG A 55 16.80 -5.71 -8.71
C ARG A 55 17.10 -5.56 -7.21
N LEU A 56 16.14 -5.13 -6.40
CA LEU A 56 16.25 -5.11 -4.94
C LEU A 56 16.19 -6.50 -4.30
N SER A 57 15.65 -7.49 -5.01
CA SER A 57 15.56 -8.89 -4.58
C SER A 57 16.77 -9.72 -5.01
N GLU A 58 17.52 -9.27 -6.02
CA GLU A 58 18.73 -9.92 -6.52
C GLU A 58 19.88 -9.89 -5.50
N PRO A 59 20.87 -10.80 -5.55
CA PRO A 59 21.97 -10.83 -4.58
C PRO A 59 22.98 -9.69 -4.72
N ASN A 60 22.92 -8.89 -5.79
CA ASN A 60 23.93 -7.87 -6.10
C ASN A 60 23.67 -6.55 -5.36
N LYS A 61 24.34 -6.37 -4.22
CA LYS A 61 24.16 -5.20 -3.33
C LYS A 61 24.61 -3.88 -3.95
N ASP A 62 25.55 -3.88 -4.89
CA ASP A 62 26.03 -2.65 -5.56
C ASP A 62 24.91 -1.96 -6.35
N LEU A 63 23.86 -2.71 -6.68
CA LEU A 63 22.73 -2.24 -7.48
C LEU A 63 21.55 -1.73 -6.63
N TYR A 64 21.56 -1.94 -5.33
CA TYR A 64 20.44 -1.54 -4.47
C TYR A 64 20.34 -0.04 -4.32
N ALA A 65 21.46 0.64 -4.01
CA ALA A 65 21.48 2.09 -3.87
C ALA A 65 20.93 2.82 -5.11
N PRO A 66 21.45 2.58 -6.35
CA PRO A 66 20.90 3.24 -7.53
C PRO A 66 19.46 2.85 -7.84
N ALA A 67 19.03 1.62 -7.49
CA ALA A 67 17.65 1.21 -7.67
C ALA A 67 16.69 1.96 -6.72
N LEU A 68 17.07 2.14 -5.45
CA LEU A 68 16.30 2.92 -4.47
C LEU A 68 16.23 4.40 -4.86
N ASP A 69 17.33 5.00 -5.31
CA ASP A 69 17.36 6.39 -5.76
C ASP A 69 16.44 6.62 -6.97
N ASN A 70 16.47 5.70 -7.94
CA ASN A 70 15.55 5.75 -9.09
C ASN A 70 14.09 5.58 -8.67
N LEU A 71 13.80 4.63 -7.76
CA LEU A 71 12.45 4.40 -7.26
C LEU A 71 11.91 5.65 -6.53
N LYS A 72 12.73 6.25 -5.66
CA LYS A 72 12.39 7.51 -4.97
C LYS A 72 12.13 8.64 -5.95
N ARG A 73 12.98 8.79 -6.97
CA ARG A 73 12.79 9.78 -8.03
C ARG A 73 11.48 9.57 -8.78
N PHE A 74 11.17 8.34 -9.20
CA PHE A 74 9.95 8.05 -9.96
C PHE A 74 8.68 8.32 -9.16
N ILE A 75 8.67 7.97 -7.88
CA ILE A 75 7.55 8.27 -6.98
C ILE A 75 7.38 9.78 -6.86
N ARG A 76 8.45 10.52 -6.54
CA ARG A 76 8.41 11.97 -6.35
C ARG A 76 8.01 12.73 -7.62
N ASP A 77 8.65 12.41 -8.74
CA ASP A 77 8.40 13.10 -10.01
C ASP A 77 6.93 12.89 -10.44
N SER A 78 6.35 11.73 -10.13
CA SER A 78 4.94 11.42 -10.43
C SER A 78 3.93 11.93 -9.39
N THR A 79 4.30 12.07 -8.13
CA THR A 79 3.44 12.65 -7.08
C THR A 79 3.42 14.18 -7.10
N SER A 80 4.38 14.82 -7.79
CA SER A 80 4.41 16.28 -7.99
C SER A 80 3.23 16.80 -8.83
N SER A 81 2.59 15.93 -9.61
CA SER A 81 1.46 16.28 -10.48
C SER A 81 0.15 16.09 -9.72
N MET A 82 -0.54 17.21 -9.48
CA MET A 82 -1.83 17.36 -8.79
C MET A 82 -2.97 16.59 -9.48
N THR A 83 -2.92 15.26 -9.43
CA THR A 83 -3.88 14.31 -10.03
C THR A 83 -4.19 13.21 -9.03
N ALA A 84 -5.34 12.56 -9.17
CA ALA A 84 -5.77 11.45 -8.30
C ALA A 84 -4.67 10.38 -8.15
N VAL A 85 -4.67 9.67 -7.00
CA VAL A 85 -3.68 8.64 -6.57
C VAL A 85 -2.58 8.36 -7.60
N PRO A 86 -1.34 8.85 -7.38
CA PRO A 86 -0.26 8.77 -8.35
C PRO A 86 -0.10 7.36 -8.91
N LYS A 87 -0.11 7.23 -10.25
CA LYS A 87 0.04 5.95 -10.97
C LYS A 87 1.18 5.04 -10.44
N PRO A 88 2.38 5.55 -10.08
CA PRO A 88 3.42 4.70 -9.51
C PRO A 88 3.00 3.98 -8.24
N LEU A 89 2.21 4.61 -7.37
CA LEU A 89 1.75 3.96 -6.15
C LEU A 89 0.79 2.82 -6.48
N LYS A 90 -0.07 3.00 -7.50
CA LYS A 90 -0.96 1.93 -7.98
C LYS A 90 -0.17 0.74 -8.54
N PHE A 91 0.91 0.98 -9.26
CA PHE A 91 1.76 -0.09 -9.82
C PHE A 91 2.66 -0.75 -8.79
N LEU A 92 3.11 -0.03 -7.77
CA LEU A 92 3.94 -0.56 -6.69
C LEU A 92 3.14 -1.24 -5.59
N ARG A 93 1.82 -0.98 -5.49
CA ARG A 93 0.93 -1.60 -4.52
C ARG A 93 1.08 -3.13 -4.50
N PRO A 94 0.92 -3.89 -5.60
CA PRO A 94 1.07 -5.35 -5.58
C PRO A 94 2.43 -5.84 -5.07
N HIS A 95 3.48 -5.02 -5.19
CA HIS A 95 4.86 -5.35 -4.76
C HIS A 95 5.15 -4.98 -3.31
N TYR A 96 4.25 -4.29 -2.62
CA TYR A 96 4.45 -3.89 -1.22
C TYR A 96 4.83 -5.05 -0.28
N PRO A 97 4.15 -6.22 -0.32
CA PRO A 97 4.53 -7.36 0.53
C PRO A 97 5.95 -7.89 0.24
N ALA A 98 6.39 -7.83 -1.02
CA ALA A 98 7.74 -8.23 -1.39
C ALA A 98 8.78 -7.24 -0.84
N LEU A 99 8.52 -5.93 -0.98
CA LEU A 99 9.40 -4.87 -0.48
C LEU A 99 9.53 -4.89 1.05
N THR A 100 8.45 -5.18 1.77
CA THR A 100 8.48 -5.32 3.24
C THR A 100 9.29 -6.55 3.69
N ALA A 101 9.24 -7.65 2.94
CA ALA A 101 10.09 -8.82 3.18
C ALA A 101 11.57 -8.51 2.92
N ILE A 102 11.90 -7.80 1.84
CA ILE A 102 13.27 -7.35 1.52
C ILE A 102 13.81 -6.47 2.65
N HIS A 103 13.02 -5.48 3.10
CA HIS A 103 13.38 -4.60 4.21
C HIS A 103 13.69 -5.37 5.51
N SER A 104 12.95 -6.45 5.77
CA SER A 104 13.16 -7.28 6.96
C SER A 104 14.44 -8.13 6.86
N ASN A 105 14.80 -8.58 5.66
CA ASN A 105 15.99 -9.40 5.40
C ASN A 105 17.29 -8.59 5.29
N TRP A 106 17.22 -7.30 4.97
CA TRP A 106 18.41 -6.47 4.83
C TRP A 106 19.08 -6.15 6.17
N THR A 107 20.41 -6.28 6.19
CA THR A 107 21.26 -5.98 7.33
C THR A 107 21.90 -4.58 7.25
N ASP A 108 21.96 -3.98 6.06
CA ASP A 108 22.51 -2.65 5.86
C ASP A 108 21.51 -1.59 6.35
N LEU A 109 21.85 -0.90 7.43
CA LEU A 109 20.99 0.10 8.06
C LEU A 109 20.68 1.29 7.14
N LYS A 110 21.61 1.69 6.27
CA LYS A 110 21.43 2.83 5.38
C LYS A 110 20.43 2.49 4.28
N LEU A 111 20.63 1.36 3.60
CA LEU A 111 19.71 0.89 2.56
C LEU A 111 18.33 0.56 3.14
N LYS A 112 18.31 -0.06 4.33
CA LYS A 112 17.08 -0.36 5.06
C LYS A 112 16.29 0.91 5.39
N SER A 113 16.96 1.95 5.89
CA SER A 113 16.34 3.26 6.13
C SER A 113 15.78 3.90 4.86
N GLN A 114 16.50 3.81 3.73
CA GLN A 114 16.02 4.35 2.46
C GLN A 114 14.79 3.60 1.93
N LEU A 115 14.79 2.28 2.05
CA LEU A 115 13.64 1.46 1.69
C LEU A 115 12.44 1.71 2.62
N ALA A 116 12.68 1.93 3.91
CA ALA A 116 11.64 2.31 4.87
C ALA A 116 10.98 3.66 4.50
N ASP A 117 11.74 4.64 4.01
CA ASP A 117 11.19 5.92 3.52
C ASP A 117 10.22 5.69 2.36
N ILE A 118 10.59 4.84 1.39
CA ILE A 118 9.72 4.47 0.26
C ILE A 118 8.48 3.68 0.72
N LEU A 119 8.66 2.72 1.62
CA LEU A 119 7.56 1.92 2.19
C LEU A 119 6.58 2.77 3.00
N SER A 120 7.05 3.83 3.64
CA SER A 120 6.18 4.78 4.35
C SER A 120 5.25 5.49 3.36
N VAL A 121 5.77 5.98 2.25
CA VAL A 121 4.97 6.64 1.20
C VAL A 121 4.01 5.68 0.54
N LEU A 122 4.43 4.44 0.28
CA LEU A 122 3.53 3.41 -0.25
C LEU A 122 2.44 3.03 0.76
N GLY A 123 2.77 3.04 2.05
CA GLY A 123 1.88 2.75 3.16
C GLY A 123 0.64 3.63 3.19
N MET A 124 0.72 4.88 2.73
CA MET A 124 -0.46 5.78 2.68
C MET A 124 -1.57 5.30 1.71
N THR A 125 -1.24 4.37 0.81
CA THR A 125 -2.20 3.75 -0.11
C THR A 125 -2.79 2.43 0.41
N TYR A 126 -2.26 1.97 1.54
CA TYR A 126 -2.78 0.84 2.29
C TYR A 126 -3.61 1.36 3.45
N SER A 127 -4.67 0.64 3.76
CA SER A 127 -5.51 0.94 4.90
C SER A 127 -5.95 -0.35 5.56
N GLU A 128 -6.54 -0.25 6.75
CA GLU A 128 -7.14 -1.38 7.47
C GLU A 128 -8.18 -2.15 6.63
N LYS A 129 -8.72 -1.54 5.57
CA LYS A 129 -9.63 -2.17 4.60
C LYS A 129 -8.97 -3.23 3.73
N ASP A 130 -7.66 -3.15 3.53
CA ASP A 130 -6.87 -4.08 2.71
C ASP A 130 -6.35 -5.27 3.52
N GLY A 131 -6.46 -5.22 4.85
CA GLY A 131 -6.11 -6.28 5.78
C GLY A 131 -5.77 -5.75 7.17
N GLU A 132 -6.02 -6.56 8.21
CA GLU A 132 -5.79 -6.18 9.62
C GLU A 132 -4.32 -5.83 9.92
N ASN A 133 -3.38 -6.36 9.12
CA ASN A 133 -1.95 -6.09 9.26
C ASN A 133 -1.51 -4.72 8.71
N TYR A 134 -2.38 -3.98 8.01
CA TYR A 134 -2.06 -2.70 7.38
C TYR A 134 -2.56 -1.49 8.19
N LYS A 135 -2.42 -1.54 9.51
CA LYS A 135 -2.72 -0.41 10.40
C LYS A 135 -1.48 0.48 10.53
N ARG A 136 -1.60 1.76 10.15
CA ARG A 136 -0.56 2.79 10.29
C ARG A 136 0.80 2.42 9.70
N GLU A 137 0.77 1.82 8.51
CA GLU A 137 1.99 1.39 7.85
C GLU A 137 2.87 2.58 7.44
N CYS A 138 2.27 3.73 7.11
CA CYS A 138 3.00 4.95 6.82
C CYS A 138 3.86 5.37 8.01
N LEU A 139 3.28 5.50 9.20
CA LEU A 139 3.96 5.89 10.43
C LEU A 139 4.97 4.86 10.89
N LYS A 140 4.62 3.58 10.86
CA LYS A 140 5.52 2.47 11.23
C LYS A 140 6.82 2.51 10.44
N TYR A 141 6.74 2.60 9.11
CA TYR A 141 7.95 2.66 8.28
C TYR A 141 8.65 4.01 8.37
N ARG A 142 7.95 5.11 8.69
CA ARG A 142 8.57 6.40 8.96
C ARG A 142 9.43 6.39 10.22
N LEU A 143 8.99 5.71 11.28
CA LEU A 143 9.77 5.55 12.51
C LEU A 143 11.00 4.65 12.32
N LEU A 144 10.94 3.72 11.36
CA LEU A 144 12.05 2.86 10.98
C LEU A 144 13.03 3.54 10.02
N SER A 145 12.61 4.61 9.34
CA SER A 145 13.47 5.41 8.48
C SER A 145 14.19 6.49 9.29
N ASN A 146 15.27 7.04 8.73
CA ASN A 146 16.00 8.12 9.36
C ASN A 146 15.13 9.39 9.35
N ILE A 147 14.64 9.75 10.53
CA ILE A 147 13.80 10.93 10.80
C ILE A 147 14.45 12.21 10.23
N ASP A 148 15.78 12.34 10.27
CA ASP A 148 16.49 13.53 9.78
C ASP A 148 16.45 13.70 8.23
N SER A 149 15.89 12.73 7.49
CA SER A 149 15.68 12.87 6.05
C SER A 149 14.49 13.79 5.78
N THR A 150 14.69 14.76 4.88
CA THR A 150 13.75 15.83 4.50
C THR A 150 12.37 15.28 4.11
N ILE A 151 11.45 15.26 5.09
CA ILE A 151 10.08 14.72 4.95
C ILE A 151 9.31 15.47 3.86
N SER A 152 9.61 16.75 3.70
CA SER A 152 8.99 17.65 2.72
C SER A 152 9.23 17.22 1.27
N GLU A 153 10.22 16.36 0.99
CA GLU A 153 10.49 15.86 -0.36
C GLU A 153 9.34 15.05 -0.96
N TRP A 154 8.50 14.44 -0.12
CA TRP A 154 7.36 13.63 -0.56
C TRP A 154 6.08 14.43 -0.81
N GLY A 155 6.09 15.72 -0.46
CA GLY A 155 4.98 16.64 -0.68
C GLY A 155 3.94 16.69 0.46
N HIS A 156 3.03 17.65 0.37
CA HIS A 156 2.08 17.97 1.44
C HIS A 156 1.03 16.90 1.69
N GLU A 157 0.65 16.11 0.68
CA GLU A 157 -0.33 15.03 0.86
C GLU A 157 0.21 13.92 1.78
N TYR A 158 1.47 13.54 1.59
CA TYR A 158 2.16 12.61 2.47
C TYR A 158 2.26 13.17 3.90
N LEU A 159 2.69 14.42 4.06
CA LEU A 159 2.78 15.08 5.37
C LEU A 159 1.43 15.13 6.08
N ARG A 160 0.35 15.43 5.35
CA ARG A 160 -1.00 15.44 5.89
C ARG A 160 -1.42 14.05 6.36
N HIS A 161 -1.18 13.02 5.55
CA HIS A 161 -1.52 11.64 5.92
C HIS A 161 -0.74 11.19 7.15
N LEU A 162 0.58 11.43 7.17
CA LEU A 162 1.45 11.12 8.30
C LEU A 162 0.99 11.86 9.58
N SER A 163 0.61 13.13 9.48
CA SER A 163 0.11 13.91 10.63
C SER A 163 -1.17 13.32 11.23
N LEU A 164 -2.06 12.76 10.40
CA LEU A 164 -3.28 12.10 10.87
C LEU A 164 -2.93 10.83 11.64
N GLU A 165 -2.07 9.96 11.09
CA GLU A 165 -1.64 8.74 11.77
C GLU A 165 -0.91 9.02 13.09
N ILE A 166 -0.06 10.05 13.14
CA ILE A 166 0.63 10.48 14.37
C ILE A 166 -0.38 10.92 15.43
N GLY A 167 -1.40 11.68 15.02
CA GLY A 167 -2.45 12.15 15.93
C GLY A 167 -3.26 10.99 16.52
N GLU A 168 -3.65 10.03 15.68
CA GLU A 168 -4.37 8.83 16.10
C GLU A 168 -3.53 7.95 17.04
N GLU A 169 -2.25 7.72 16.73
CA GLU A 169 -1.36 6.94 17.59
C GLU A 169 -1.10 7.64 18.93
N TYR A 170 -0.88 8.95 18.92
CA TYR A 170 -0.70 9.70 20.15
C TYR A 170 -1.95 9.68 21.05
N GLN A 171 -3.14 9.74 20.45
CA GLN A 171 -4.39 9.59 21.19
C GLN A 171 -4.56 8.18 21.77
N GLU A 172 -4.30 7.14 20.98
CA GLU A 172 -4.37 5.74 21.46
C GLU A 172 -3.34 5.49 22.59
N ASN A 173 -2.15 6.07 22.51
CA ASN A 173 -1.15 6.00 23.58
C ASN A 173 -1.62 6.68 24.87
N LEU A 174 -2.30 7.83 24.77
CA LEU A 174 -2.91 8.51 25.91
C LEU A 174 -4.02 7.67 26.56
N GLU A 175 -4.89 7.05 25.75
CA GLU A 175 -5.98 6.19 26.23
C GLU A 175 -5.47 4.92 26.91
N ASN A 176 -4.38 4.35 26.39
CA ASN A 176 -3.73 3.16 26.94
C ASN A 176 -2.80 3.46 28.13
N GLY A 177 -2.63 4.74 28.50
CA GLY A 177 -1.78 5.16 29.62
C GLY A 177 -0.28 4.97 29.36
N VAL A 178 0.14 4.93 28.09
CA VAL A 178 1.56 4.89 27.70
C VAL A 178 2.20 6.23 28.09
N ASN A 179 3.32 6.16 28.80
CA ASN A 179 3.94 7.34 29.39
C ASN A 179 4.61 8.22 28.31
N ARG A 180 4.66 9.53 28.53
CA ARG A 180 5.30 10.48 27.58
C ARG A 180 6.80 10.28 27.43
N GLU A 181 7.42 9.66 28.43
CA GLU A 181 8.84 9.33 28.47
C GLU A 181 9.19 8.05 27.69
N ASP A 182 8.19 7.40 27.07
CA ASP A 182 8.44 6.29 26.18
C ASP A 182 9.17 6.77 24.92
N THR A 183 10.25 6.10 24.54
CA THR A 183 11.07 6.44 23.38
C THR A 183 10.24 6.58 22.10
N HIS A 184 9.13 5.83 22.02
CA HIS A 184 8.18 5.92 20.92
C HIS A 184 7.45 7.26 20.88
N THR A 185 6.95 7.74 22.01
CA THR A 185 6.27 9.04 22.12
C THR A 185 7.20 10.20 21.82
N GLU A 186 8.47 10.12 22.24
CA GLU A 186 9.49 11.13 21.92
C GLU A 186 9.75 11.21 20.40
N GLN A 187 9.83 10.06 19.72
CA GLN A 187 10.00 10.01 18.27
C GLN A 187 8.80 10.61 17.53
N LEU A 188 7.56 10.34 17.99
CA LEU A 188 6.35 10.95 17.44
C LEU A 188 6.35 12.47 17.59
N ILE A 189 6.77 12.97 18.76
CA ILE A 189 6.88 14.42 18.99
C ILE A 189 7.95 15.02 18.06
N LYS A 190 9.13 14.39 17.94
CA LYS A 190 10.18 14.86 17.03
C LYS A 190 9.67 14.93 15.58
N LEU A 191 9.01 13.87 15.10
CA LEU A 191 8.40 13.85 13.77
C LEU A 191 7.35 14.96 13.59
N SER A 192 6.48 15.17 14.58
CA SER A 192 5.47 16.22 14.52
C SER A 192 6.06 17.63 14.43
N LEU A 193 7.26 17.86 15.00
CA LEU A 193 7.95 19.14 14.95
C LEU A 193 8.64 19.41 13.62
N GLU A 194 8.98 18.36 12.86
CA GLU A 194 9.57 18.44 11.52
C GLU A 194 8.52 18.66 10.43
N ILE A 195 7.26 18.26 10.68
CA ILE A 195 6.13 18.58 9.81
C ILE A 195 5.72 20.04 10.06
N LYS A 196 6.42 20.98 9.42
CA LYS A 196 6.12 22.43 9.45
C LYS A 196 5.89 23.02 8.06
#